data_AF-A0A924NDW6-F1
#
_entry.id   AF-A0A924NDW6-F1
#
_cell.length_a   1.000
_cell.length_b   1.000
_cell.length_c   1.000
_cell.angle_alpha   90.00
_cell.angle_beta   90.00
_cell.angle_gamma   90.00
#
_symmetry.space_group_name_H-M   'P 1'
#
loop_
_entity.id
_entity.type
_entity.pdbx_description
1 polymer ?
#
loop_
_entity_poly.entity_id
_entity_poly.type
_entity_poly.pdbx_seq_one_letter_code
_entity_poly.pdbx_strand_id
1 'polypeptide(L)'
;MNGDFATPETAAGPERAAGPIPWRLFTSSMGFLTQSRLRRMLHLSGHQICLGLPGKSDGVLVWGQSATSNRGQALAARRNLPLIRVEDAFLRSLRPGRMGDAPLGLLIDPLGVHFDASGPSLIEQCLHSDRLYDSNFLARAETGIARLRALDLSKYNIHDLSLPLPAPGYVLVVDQTKGDASLRASGADHTTFQTMLARARADYRSERIVIKSHPETARGLRPGHFSPADAQKNVTLLSDLVSPHKLLA
;
A
#
# COMPACT_ATOMS: atom_id res chain seq x y z
N MET A 1 -6.91 -45.33 -43.30
CA MET A 1 -6.12 -44.79 -42.18
C MET A 1 -6.56 -43.35 -41.99
N ASN A 2 -7.63 -43.14 -41.23
CA ASN A 2 -8.13 -41.82 -40.87
C ASN A 2 -7.79 -41.65 -39.39
N GLY A 3 -6.86 -40.75 -39.08
CA GLY A 3 -6.47 -40.42 -37.72
C GLY A 3 -7.22 -39.17 -37.27
N ASP A 4 -8.21 -39.37 -36.42
CA ASP A 4 -8.87 -38.31 -35.65
C ASP A 4 -7.90 -37.79 -34.59
N PHE A 5 -7.40 -36.57 -34.76
CA PHE A 5 -6.74 -35.81 -33.69
C PHE A 5 -7.81 -35.07 -32.89
N ALA A 6 -8.32 -35.71 -31.85
CA ALA A 6 -9.09 -35.03 -30.81
C ALA A 6 -8.14 -34.19 -29.94
N THR A 7 -8.17 -32.87 -30.09
CA THR A 7 -7.61 -31.94 -29.10
C THR A 7 -8.48 -31.95 -27.85
N PRO A 8 -7.93 -32.14 -26.64
CA PRO A 8 -8.73 -32.06 -25.43
C PRO A 8 -9.02 -30.58 -25.12
N GLU A 9 -10.26 -30.17 -25.33
CA GLU A 9 -10.83 -28.96 -24.72
C GLU A 9 -10.76 -29.14 -23.20
N THR A 10 -9.79 -28.49 -22.56
CA THR A 10 -9.78 -28.30 -21.11
C THR A 10 -10.91 -27.33 -20.76
N ALA A 11 -12.06 -27.88 -20.39
CA ALA A 11 -13.17 -27.15 -19.82
C ALA A 11 -12.69 -26.39 -18.58
N ALA A 12 -12.65 -25.06 -18.67
CA ALA A 12 -12.38 -24.19 -17.53
C ALA A 12 -13.55 -24.32 -16.53
N GLY A 13 -13.29 -24.96 -15.38
CA GLY A 13 -14.21 -24.96 -14.26
C GLY A 13 -14.45 -23.55 -13.72
N PRO A 14 -15.52 -23.33 -12.92
CA PRO A 14 -15.89 -22.01 -12.44
C PRO A 14 -14.73 -21.37 -11.67
N GLU A 15 -14.29 -20.21 -12.16
CA GLU A 15 -13.21 -19.41 -11.62
C GLU A 15 -13.56 -19.04 -10.17
N ARG A 16 -12.84 -19.62 -9.20
CA ARG A 16 -13.01 -19.24 -7.79
C ARG A 16 -12.59 -17.77 -7.67
N ALA A 17 -13.47 -16.92 -7.14
CA ALA A 17 -13.17 -15.51 -6.88
C ALA A 17 -11.88 -15.28 -6.05
N ALA A 18 -11.44 -16.29 -5.29
CA ALA A 18 -10.25 -16.27 -4.44
C ALA A 18 -8.91 -16.52 -5.18
N GLY A 19 -8.90 -16.83 -6.47
CA GLY A 19 -7.66 -17.19 -7.18
C GLY A 19 -6.92 -18.36 -6.48
N PRO A 20 -5.57 -18.36 -6.43
CA PRO A 20 -4.77 -19.41 -5.79
C PRO A 20 -4.76 -19.34 -4.24
N ILE A 21 -5.44 -18.37 -3.64
CA ILE A 21 -5.39 -18.13 -2.19
C ILE A 21 -6.35 -19.08 -1.46
N PRO A 22 -5.94 -19.71 -0.33
CA PRO A 22 -6.81 -20.58 0.44
C PRO A 22 -8.11 -19.90 0.90
N TRP A 23 -9.21 -20.66 0.90
CA TRP A 23 -10.50 -20.18 1.41
C TRP A 23 -10.44 -19.87 2.90
N ARG A 24 -9.81 -20.72 3.72
CA ARG A 24 -9.70 -20.52 5.18
C ARG A 24 -8.36 -19.90 5.52
N LEU A 25 -8.41 -18.75 6.19
CA LEU A 25 -7.24 -17.98 6.58
C LEU A 25 -7.19 -17.79 8.09
N PHE A 26 -6.14 -18.32 8.72
CA PHE A 26 -5.95 -18.28 10.17
C PHE A 26 -5.15 -17.04 10.57
N THR A 27 -5.61 -16.31 11.58
CA THR A 27 -4.89 -15.12 12.06
C THR A 27 -4.71 -15.14 13.56
N SER A 28 -3.60 -14.58 14.02
CA SER A 28 -3.33 -14.29 15.43
C SER A 28 -3.58 -12.82 15.79
N SER A 29 -4.05 -12.01 14.84
CA SER A 29 -4.26 -10.57 15.01
C SER A 29 -5.74 -10.26 15.26
N MET A 30 -6.06 -9.73 16.45
CA MET A 30 -7.45 -9.39 16.85
C MET A 30 -8.12 -8.38 15.92
N GLY A 31 -7.36 -7.52 15.24
CA GLY A 31 -7.91 -6.52 14.32
C GLY A 31 -8.76 -7.12 13.19
N PHE A 32 -8.43 -8.32 12.70
CA PHE A 32 -9.22 -9.01 11.68
C PHE A 32 -10.58 -9.52 12.19
N LEU A 33 -10.75 -9.62 13.51
CA LEU A 33 -12.00 -10.08 14.13
C LEU A 33 -12.91 -8.93 14.52
N THR A 34 -12.32 -7.83 15.01
CA THR A 34 -13.06 -6.68 15.56
C THR A 34 -13.47 -5.68 14.49
N GLN A 35 -12.77 -5.62 13.36
CA GLN A 35 -13.09 -4.70 12.27
C GLN A 35 -14.10 -5.35 11.30
N SER A 36 -15.39 -5.07 11.52
CA SER A 36 -16.49 -5.67 10.74
C SER A 36 -16.40 -5.42 9.23
N ARG A 37 -16.02 -4.21 8.80
CA ARG A 37 -15.86 -3.87 7.37
C ARG A 37 -14.73 -4.65 6.73
N LEU A 38 -13.57 -4.72 7.40
CA LEU A 38 -12.41 -5.49 6.96
C LEU A 38 -12.79 -6.98 6.80
N ARG A 39 -13.41 -7.57 7.82
CA ARG A 39 -13.86 -8.97 7.78
C ARG A 39 -14.84 -9.23 6.65
N ARG A 40 -15.77 -8.29 6.40
CA ARG A 40 -16.71 -8.35 5.28
C ARG A 40 -15.99 -8.31 3.94
N MET A 41 -14.99 -7.44 3.77
CA MET A 41 -14.21 -7.35 2.54
C MET A 41 -13.49 -8.65 2.24
N LEU A 42 -12.80 -9.23 3.23
CA LEU A 42 -12.13 -10.53 3.07
C LEU A 42 -13.12 -11.66 2.74
N HIS A 43 -14.29 -11.66 3.38
CA HIS A 43 -15.34 -12.62 3.05
C HIS A 43 -15.85 -12.50 1.62
N LEU A 44 -16.11 -11.27 1.14
CA LEU A 44 -16.54 -11.01 -0.23
C LEU A 44 -15.44 -11.29 -1.26
N SER A 45 -14.17 -11.20 -0.86
CA SER A 45 -13.02 -11.66 -1.64
C SER A 45 -12.86 -13.19 -1.64
N GLY A 46 -13.74 -13.94 -0.98
CA GLY A 46 -13.73 -15.40 -0.96
C GLY A 46 -12.90 -16.01 0.16
N HIS A 47 -12.68 -15.31 1.28
CA HIS A 47 -11.91 -15.81 2.42
C HIS A 47 -12.69 -15.85 3.74
N GLN A 48 -12.63 -16.97 4.44
CA GLN A 48 -13.12 -17.13 5.80
C GLN A 48 -11.97 -16.92 6.80
N ILE A 49 -12.17 -15.99 7.74
CA ILE A 49 -11.20 -15.74 8.81
C ILE A 49 -11.42 -16.70 9.97
N CYS A 50 -10.38 -17.42 10.34
CA CYS A 50 -10.41 -18.46 11.36
C CYS A 50 -9.43 -18.17 12.50
N LEU A 51 -9.73 -18.75 13.67
CA LEU A 51 -8.84 -18.79 14.83
C LEU A 51 -8.41 -20.24 15.10
N GLY A 52 -7.33 -20.38 15.85
CA GLY A 52 -6.80 -21.70 16.26
C GLY A 52 -5.66 -22.16 15.37
N LEU A 53 -5.56 -23.47 15.16
CA LEU A 53 -4.47 -24.09 14.40
C LEU A 53 -4.92 -24.44 12.98
N PRO A 54 -4.21 -23.97 11.94
CA PRO A 54 -4.51 -24.29 10.54
C PRO A 54 -4.14 -25.74 10.18
N GLY A 55 -4.93 -26.33 9.27
CA GLY A 55 -4.62 -27.58 8.58
C GLY A 55 -3.82 -27.37 7.29
N LYS A 56 -3.51 -28.46 6.58
CA LYS A 56 -2.60 -28.45 5.40
C LYS A 56 -3.14 -27.67 4.19
N SER A 57 -4.46 -27.50 4.07
CA SER A 57 -5.11 -26.77 2.97
C SER A 57 -5.44 -25.32 3.32
N ASP A 58 -5.10 -24.87 4.52
CA ASP A 58 -5.43 -23.54 5.02
C ASP A 58 -4.25 -22.56 4.81
N GLY A 59 -4.53 -21.25 4.87
CA GLY A 59 -3.51 -20.20 4.85
C GLY A 59 -3.39 -19.49 6.19
N VAL A 60 -2.32 -18.72 6.36
CA VAL A 60 -2.13 -17.82 7.51
C VAL A 60 -2.21 -16.37 7.04
N LEU A 61 -3.01 -15.56 7.74
CA LEU A 61 -3.25 -14.15 7.42
C LEU A 61 -2.57 -13.21 8.39
N VAL A 62 -1.82 -12.26 7.83
CA VAL A 62 -1.15 -11.19 8.58
C VAL A 62 -1.39 -9.83 7.94
N TRP A 63 -1.26 -8.76 8.72
CA TRP A 63 -1.28 -7.39 8.21
C TRP A 63 0.13 -6.95 7.85
N GLY A 64 0.41 -6.79 6.55
CA GLY A 64 1.72 -6.44 5.98
C GLY A 64 2.91 -7.06 6.72
N GLN A 65 3.86 -6.20 7.09
CA GLN A 65 5.00 -6.54 7.95
C GLN A 65 4.93 -5.81 9.30
N SER A 66 3.74 -5.77 9.89
CA SER A 66 3.56 -5.19 11.22
C SER A 66 4.30 -6.01 12.29
N ALA A 67 4.58 -5.41 13.46
CA ALA A 67 5.16 -6.15 14.58
C ALA A 67 4.29 -7.33 15.05
N THR A 68 2.97 -7.27 14.82
CA THR A 68 2.05 -8.37 15.17
C THR A 68 2.05 -9.51 14.16
N SER A 69 2.70 -9.34 13.00
CA SER A 69 2.79 -10.37 11.95
C SER A 69 3.73 -11.52 12.32
N ASN A 70 4.74 -11.31 13.19
CA ASN A 70 5.78 -12.29 13.51
C ASN A 70 5.24 -13.67 13.94
N ARG A 71 4.17 -13.70 14.75
CA ARG A 71 3.55 -14.96 15.18
C ARG A 71 2.90 -15.70 14.02
N GLY A 72 2.22 -14.97 13.13
CA GLY A 72 1.62 -15.54 11.92
C GLY A 72 2.69 -16.03 10.95
N GLN A 73 3.76 -15.26 10.73
CA GLN A 73 4.88 -15.67 9.89
C GLN A 73 5.54 -16.95 10.40
N ALA A 74 5.84 -17.01 11.70
CA ALA A 74 6.42 -18.21 12.32
C ALA A 74 5.47 -19.42 12.24
N LEU A 75 4.16 -19.20 12.40
CA LEU A 75 3.15 -20.26 12.24
C LEU A 75 3.14 -20.81 10.82
N ALA A 76 3.11 -19.93 9.82
CA ALA A 76 3.13 -20.30 8.41
C ALA A 76 4.39 -21.10 8.05
N ALA A 77 5.56 -20.60 8.45
CA ALA A 77 6.84 -21.26 8.22
C ALA A 77 6.91 -22.64 8.90
N ARG A 78 6.56 -22.73 10.19
CA ARG A 78 6.63 -24.00 10.94
C ARG A 78 5.71 -25.08 10.38
N ARG A 79 4.58 -24.71 9.80
CA ARG A 79 3.60 -25.65 9.23
C ARG A 79 3.67 -25.77 7.71
N ASN A 80 4.61 -25.06 7.08
CA ASN A 80 4.75 -24.96 5.62
C ASN A 80 3.41 -24.58 4.93
N LEU A 81 2.79 -23.51 5.40
CA LEU A 81 1.50 -23.01 4.89
C LEU A 81 1.67 -21.69 4.12
N PRO A 82 0.78 -21.40 3.15
CA PRO A 82 0.75 -20.10 2.48
C PRO A 82 0.57 -18.96 3.48
N LEU A 83 1.40 -17.91 3.35
CA LEU A 83 1.32 -16.69 4.13
C LEU A 83 0.70 -15.59 3.28
N ILE A 84 -0.49 -15.14 3.66
CA ILE A 84 -1.24 -14.10 2.97
C ILE A 84 -1.06 -12.78 3.73
N ARG A 85 -0.57 -11.76 3.05
CA ARG A 85 -0.40 -10.42 3.60
C ARG A 85 -1.52 -9.51 3.11
N VAL A 86 -2.12 -8.79 4.04
CA VAL A 86 -3.13 -7.77 3.74
C VAL A 86 -2.60 -6.39 4.07
N GLU A 87 -2.85 -5.43 3.19
CA GLU A 87 -2.58 -4.02 3.39
C GLU A 87 -3.75 -3.16 2.95
N ASP A 88 -3.72 -1.89 3.36
CA ASP A 88 -4.64 -0.88 2.84
C ASP A 88 -4.47 -0.70 1.32
N ALA A 89 -5.57 -0.57 0.58
CA ALA A 89 -5.51 -0.18 -0.83
C ALA A 89 -4.94 1.24 -1.02
N PHE A 90 -4.42 1.51 -2.23
CA PHE A 90 -3.88 2.83 -2.60
C PHE A 90 -4.90 3.96 -2.48
N LEU A 91 -6.18 3.69 -2.77
CA LEU A 91 -7.31 4.55 -2.42
C LEU A 91 -8.01 3.96 -1.20
N ARG A 92 -7.82 4.59 -0.03
CA ARG A 92 -8.16 3.95 1.23
C ARG A 92 -9.40 4.53 1.89
N SER A 93 -9.48 5.83 2.15
CA SER A 93 -10.54 6.43 2.96
C SER A 93 -10.52 7.95 2.92
N LEU A 94 -11.43 8.60 3.64
CA LEU A 94 -11.31 10.04 3.94
C LEU A 94 -10.10 10.24 4.88
N ARG A 95 -10.21 9.81 6.15
CA ARG A 95 -9.17 10.03 7.16
C ARG A 95 -8.23 8.82 7.27
N PRO A 96 -7.01 9.01 7.81
CA PRO A 96 -6.13 7.90 8.17
C PRO A 96 -6.79 6.83 9.05
N GLY A 97 -6.35 5.58 8.92
CA GLY A 97 -6.92 4.45 9.67
C GLY A 97 -6.82 4.61 11.18
N ARG A 98 -5.76 5.27 11.65
CA ARG A 98 -5.57 5.59 13.07
C ARG A 98 -6.61 6.58 13.63
N MET A 99 -7.41 7.21 12.77
CA MET A 99 -8.55 8.04 13.15
C MET A 99 -9.89 7.26 13.15
N GLY A 100 -9.86 5.95 12.93
CA GLY A 100 -11.03 5.06 12.99
C GLY A 100 -11.72 4.82 11.64
N ASP A 101 -11.28 5.47 10.55
CA ASP A 101 -11.87 5.24 9.24
C ASP A 101 -11.50 3.85 8.69
N ALA A 102 -12.52 3.08 8.37
CA ALA A 102 -12.35 1.77 7.75
C ALA A 102 -11.96 1.88 6.27
N PRO A 103 -11.15 0.95 5.73
CA PRO A 103 -10.67 1.02 4.36
C PRO A 103 -11.80 0.78 3.34
N LEU A 104 -11.66 1.39 2.16
CA LEU A 104 -12.50 1.19 0.97
C LEU A 104 -12.07 -0.05 0.18
N GLY A 105 -10.77 -0.39 0.22
CA GLY A 105 -10.15 -1.52 -0.49
C GLY A 105 -9.01 -2.12 0.31
N LEU A 106 -8.65 -3.36 -0.01
CA LEU A 106 -7.49 -4.06 0.54
C LEU A 106 -6.59 -4.53 -0.61
N LEU A 107 -5.29 -4.53 -0.37
CA LEU A 107 -4.35 -5.34 -1.13
C LEU A 107 -4.26 -6.69 -0.43
N ILE A 108 -4.49 -7.78 -1.15
CA ILE A 108 -4.39 -9.15 -0.63
C ILE A 108 -3.31 -9.86 -1.44
N ASP A 109 -2.14 -10.03 -0.84
CA ASP A 109 -0.94 -10.51 -1.52
C ASP A 109 -0.52 -11.90 -0.97
N PRO A 110 -0.58 -12.96 -1.80
CA PRO A 110 -0.17 -14.30 -1.40
C PRO A 110 1.33 -14.57 -1.54
N LEU A 111 2.12 -13.61 -2.04
CA LEU A 111 3.53 -13.78 -2.34
C LEU A 111 4.40 -13.00 -1.36
N GLY A 112 4.06 -11.72 -1.18
CA GLY A 112 4.88 -10.76 -0.47
C GLY A 112 4.08 -9.55 -0.03
N VAL A 113 4.67 -8.38 -0.14
CA VAL A 113 3.98 -7.10 0.04
C VAL A 113 4.68 -6.07 -0.86
N HIS A 114 3.90 -5.23 -1.52
CA HIS A 114 4.35 -4.30 -2.57
C HIS A 114 5.52 -3.35 -2.23
N PHE A 115 5.85 -3.17 -0.95
CA PHE A 115 6.95 -2.28 -0.52
C PHE A 115 8.22 -3.03 -0.10
N ASP A 116 8.18 -4.36 -0.04
CA ASP A 116 9.34 -5.17 0.33
C ASP A 116 10.04 -5.68 -0.92
N ALA A 117 11.22 -5.13 -1.19
CA ALA A 117 12.02 -5.48 -2.35
C ALA A 117 12.88 -6.76 -2.15
N SER A 118 12.82 -7.40 -0.98
CA SER A 118 13.60 -8.61 -0.69
C SER A 118 13.05 -9.88 -1.34
N GLY A 119 11.82 -9.83 -1.87
CA GLY A 119 11.18 -10.95 -2.56
C GLY A 119 10.01 -10.50 -3.42
N PRO A 120 9.46 -11.41 -4.25
CA PRO A 120 8.40 -11.07 -5.18
C PRO A 120 7.09 -10.72 -4.48
N SER A 121 6.36 -9.77 -5.06
CA SER A 121 5.01 -9.37 -4.66
C SER A 121 3.99 -9.59 -5.79
N LEU A 122 2.71 -9.60 -5.45
CA LEU A 122 1.64 -9.77 -6.45
C LEU A 122 1.63 -8.61 -7.44
N ILE A 123 1.95 -7.39 -6.99
CA ILE A 123 2.03 -6.24 -7.91
C ILE A 123 3.17 -6.42 -8.91
N GLU A 124 4.33 -6.94 -8.49
CA GLU A 124 5.43 -7.23 -9.41
C GLU A 124 5.04 -8.30 -10.43
N GLN A 125 4.33 -9.35 -10.02
CA GLN A 125 3.81 -10.34 -10.97
C GLN A 125 2.80 -9.72 -11.95
N CYS A 126 1.90 -8.86 -11.48
CA CYS A 126 0.99 -8.13 -12.35
C CYS A 126 1.74 -7.25 -13.37
N LEU A 127 2.83 -6.61 -12.96
CA LEU A 127 3.66 -5.78 -13.84
C LEU A 127 4.42 -6.61 -14.89
N HIS A 128 4.69 -7.89 -14.64
CA HIS A 128 5.30 -8.81 -15.61
C HIS A 128 4.26 -9.48 -16.54
N SER A 129 2.96 -9.27 -16.32
CA SER A 129 1.92 -9.92 -17.11
C SER A 129 1.68 -9.24 -18.45
N ASP A 130 1.21 -10.02 -19.44
CA ASP A 130 0.86 -9.51 -20.77
C ASP A 130 -0.33 -8.53 -20.77
N ARG A 131 -0.98 -8.32 -19.61
CA ARG A 131 -2.11 -7.38 -19.46
C ARG A 131 -1.71 -5.94 -19.77
N LEU A 132 -0.44 -5.58 -19.63
CA LEU A 132 0.06 -4.26 -19.99
C LEU A 132 0.10 -4.03 -21.50
N TYR A 133 -0.12 -5.06 -22.33
CA TYR A 133 -0.28 -4.93 -23.78
C TYR A 133 -1.75 -4.88 -24.23
N ASP A 134 -2.71 -5.11 -23.32
CA ASP A 134 -4.14 -5.03 -23.62
C ASP A 134 -4.60 -3.56 -23.65
N SER A 135 -4.94 -3.07 -24.85
CA SER A 135 -5.40 -1.68 -25.05
C SER A 135 -6.67 -1.35 -24.27
N ASN A 136 -7.58 -2.30 -24.06
CA ASN A 136 -8.79 -2.06 -23.26
C ASN A 136 -8.45 -1.91 -21.78
N PHE A 137 -7.47 -2.68 -21.30
CA PHE A 137 -6.96 -2.54 -19.94
C PHE A 137 -6.27 -1.18 -19.74
N LEU A 138 -5.42 -0.75 -20.68
CA LEU A 138 -4.75 0.54 -20.64
C LEU A 138 -5.74 1.72 -20.70
N ALA A 139 -6.72 1.68 -21.61
CA ALA A 139 -7.74 2.74 -21.69
C ALA A 139 -8.57 2.86 -20.39
N ARG A 140 -8.87 1.72 -19.74
CA ARG A 140 -9.51 1.72 -18.41
C ARG A 140 -8.59 2.31 -17.34
N ALA A 141 -7.29 1.99 -17.36
CA ALA A 141 -6.32 2.55 -16.42
C ALA A 141 -6.18 4.07 -16.60
N GLU A 142 -6.08 4.57 -17.83
CA GLU A 142 -6.05 5.99 -18.17
C GLU A 142 -7.31 6.72 -17.67
N THR A 143 -8.48 6.15 -17.93
CA THR A 143 -9.76 6.68 -17.41
C THR A 143 -9.76 6.74 -15.88
N GLY A 144 -9.25 5.70 -15.21
CA GLY A 144 -9.12 5.65 -13.76
C GLY A 144 -8.18 6.73 -13.21
N ILE A 145 -7.01 6.90 -13.82
CA ILE A 145 -6.02 7.92 -13.45
C ILE A 145 -6.60 9.32 -13.65
N ALA A 146 -7.23 9.57 -14.80
CA ALA A 146 -7.89 10.85 -15.09
C ALA A 146 -8.98 11.17 -14.06
N ARG A 147 -9.80 10.17 -13.68
CA ARG A 147 -10.83 10.32 -12.65
C ARG A 147 -10.24 10.61 -11.27
N LEU A 148 -9.17 9.92 -10.87
CA LEU A 148 -8.49 10.19 -9.59
C LEU A 148 -7.97 11.62 -9.54
N ARG A 149 -7.35 12.11 -10.62
CA ARG A 149 -6.86 13.49 -10.72
C ARG A 149 -7.99 14.52 -10.72
N ALA A 150 -9.02 14.30 -11.53
CA ALA A 150 -10.16 15.23 -11.64
C ALA A 150 -10.95 15.37 -10.33
N LEU A 151 -11.03 14.30 -9.53
CA LEU A 151 -11.69 14.29 -8.23
C LEU A 151 -10.74 14.61 -7.06
N ASP A 152 -9.49 14.94 -7.34
CA ASP A 152 -8.45 15.22 -6.34
C ASP A 152 -8.25 14.07 -5.33
N LEU A 153 -8.42 12.82 -5.76
CA LEU A 153 -8.40 11.66 -4.87
C LEU A 153 -6.99 11.10 -4.63
N SER A 154 -6.67 10.83 -3.37
CA SER A 154 -5.43 10.21 -2.90
C SER A 154 -5.72 9.08 -1.89
N LYS A 155 -4.69 8.55 -1.20
CA LYS A 155 -4.86 7.52 -0.17
C LYS A 155 -5.80 7.97 0.95
N TYR A 156 -5.58 9.20 1.42
CA TYR A 156 -6.43 9.90 2.36
C TYR A 156 -6.95 11.19 1.72
N ASN A 157 -8.22 11.48 1.90
CA ASN A 157 -8.96 12.53 1.22
C ASN A 157 -9.49 13.57 2.22
N ILE A 158 -8.60 14.00 3.14
CA ILE A 158 -8.87 15.02 4.18
C ILE A 158 -8.26 16.39 3.86
N HIS A 159 -7.72 16.54 2.66
CA HIS A 159 -7.08 17.80 2.29
C HIS A 159 -8.12 18.90 2.13
N ASP A 160 -7.76 20.12 2.52
CA ASP A 160 -8.59 21.31 2.39
C ASP A 160 -8.18 22.09 1.14
N LEU A 161 -9.12 22.22 0.21
CA LEU A 161 -8.90 22.86 -1.09
C LEU A 161 -8.76 24.39 -0.98
N SER A 162 -9.11 24.98 0.16
CA SER A 162 -8.96 26.41 0.43
C SER A 162 -7.58 26.80 0.96
N LEU A 163 -6.79 25.82 1.41
CA LEU A 163 -5.46 26.09 1.96
C LEU A 163 -4.51 26.58 0.85
N PRO A 164 -3.69 27.61 1.14
CA PRO A 164 -2.75 28.13 0.17
C PRO A 164 -1.67 27.10 -0.15
N LEU A 165 -1.29 27.03 -1.41
CA LEU A 165 -0.14 26.24 -1.86
C LEU A 165 1.12 27.11 -1.86
N PRO A 166 2.30 26.52 -1.65
CA PRO A 166 3.56 27.21 -1.94
C PRO A 166 3.55 27.69 -3.40
N ALA A 167 4.10 28.88 -3.64
CA ALA A 167 4.31 29.36 -5.01
C ALA A 167 5.11 28.31 -5.81
N PRO A 168 4.84 28.10 -7.11
CA PRO A 168 5.52 27.10 -7.94
C PRO A 168 7.03 27.40 -8.11
N GLY A 169 7.80 26.42 -8.60
CA GLY A 169 9.26 26.53 -8.73
C GLY A 169 10.01 26.13 -7.46
N TYR A 170 9.62 25.00 -6.87
CA TYR A 170 10.28 24.42 -5.70
C TYR A 170 10.56 22.93 -5.91
N VAL A 171 11.47 22.41 -5.11
CA VAL A 171 11.78 20.98 -4.99
C VAL A 171 10.98 20.43 -3.81
N LEU A 172 10.25 19.33 -4.04
CA LEU A 172 9.47 18.70 -2.99
C LEU A 172 10.24 17.53 -2.36
N VAL A 173 10.37 17.56 -1.03
CA VAL A 173 10.89 16.44 -0.23
C VAL A 173 9.73 15.88 0.58
N VAL A 174 9.37 14.62 0.39
CA VAL A 174 8.21 14.01 1.07
C VAL A 174 8.68 13.32 2.36
N ASP A 175 8.10 13.71 3.49
CA ASP A 175 8.32 13.04 4.77
C ASP A 175 7.46 11.77 4.89
N GLN A 176 7.88 10.84 5.74
CA GLN A 176 7.10 9.66 6.11
C GLN A 176 7.05 9.50 7.63
N THR A 177 6.20 8.59 8.11
CA THR A 177 6.12 8.31 9.55
C THR A 177 7.28 7.43 10.01
N LYS A 178 7.90 7.77 11.15
CA LYS A 178 8.91 6.91 11.77
C LYS A 178 8.35 5.53 12.10
N GLY A 179 9.16 4.51 11.83
CA GLY A 179 8.80 3.12 12.05
C GLY A 179 7.80 2.55 11.03
N ASP A 180 7.60 3.24 9.89
CA ASP A 180 6.89 2.65 8.75
C ASP A 180 7.48 1.28 8.39
N ALA A 181 6.61 0.33 8.07
CA ALA A 181 7.03 -1.00 7.66
C ALA A 181 7.74 -0.96 6.30
N SER A 182 7.33 -0.05 5.41
CA SER A 182 7.98 0.12 4.10
C SER A 182 9.43 0.53 4.24
N LEU A 183 9.75 1.42 5.19
CA LEU A 183 11.12 1.89 5.42
C LEU A 183 12.04 0.76 5.85
N ARG A 184 11.63 -0.04 6.85
CA ARG A 184 12.44 -1.18 7.29
C ARG A 184 12.63 -2.21 6.17
N ALA A 185 11.57 -2.51 5.42
CA ALA A 185 11.61 -3.49 4.34
C ALA A 185 12.50 -3.04 3.17
N SER A 186 12.61 -1.73 2.93
CA SER A 186 13.47 -1.16 1.88
C SER A 186 14.88 -0.76 2.37
N GLY A 187 15.26 -1.11 3.61
CA GLY A 187 16.56 -0.74 4.19
C GLY A 187 16.76 0.77 4.42
N ALA A 188 15.67 1.52 4.54
CA ALA A 188 15.68 2.96 4.79
C ALA A 188 15.45 3.27 6.26
N ASP A 189 16.13 4.30 6.76
CA ASP A 189 16.02 4.77 8.14
C ASP A 189 16.13 6.30 8.21
N HIS A 190 16.30 6.85 9.43
CA HIS A 190 16.43 8.29 9.60
C HIS A 190 17.61 8.92 8.82
N THR A 191 18.72 8.20 8.67
CA THR A 191 19.89 8.68 7.91
C THR A 191 19.55 8.81 6.42
N THR A 192 18.68 7.95 5.89
CA THR A 192 18.17 8.06 4.52
C THR A 192 17.44 9.38 4.29
N PHE A 193 16.59 9.81 5.22
CA PHE A 193 15.87 11.09 5.13
C PHE A 193 16.82 12.29 5.25
N GLN A 194 17.79 12.24 6.17
CA GLN A 194 18.81 13.28 6.28
C GLN A 194 19.63 13.39 4.98
N THR A 195 20.01 12.25 4.39
CA THR A 195 20.73 12.19 3.12
C THR A 195 19.89 12.74 1.97
N MET A 196 18.60 12.40 1.92
CA MET A 196 17.65 12.90 0.92
C MET A 196 17.55 14.44 0.97
N LEU A 197 17.38 15.03 2.15
CA LEU A 197 17.34 16.48 2.31
C LEU A 197 18.68 17.14 2.00
N ALA A 198 19.79 16.55 2.46
CA ALA A 198 21.13 17.05 2.16
C ALA A 198 21.40 17.05 0.65
N ARG A 199 20.98 15.99 -0.05
CA ARG A 199 21.11 15.88 -1.50
C ARG A 199 20.25 16.90 -2.23
N ALA A 200 19.00 17.09 -1.83
CA ALA A 200 18.13 18.12 -2.39
C ALA A 200 18.76 19.52 -2.27
N ARG A 201 19.37 19.84 -1.12
CA ARG A 201 20.08 21.12 -0.90
C ARG A 201 21.35 21.27 -1.73
N ALA A 202 22.06 20.17 -2.00
CA ALA A 202 23.29 20.20 -2.78
C ALA A 202 23.01 20.39 -4.28
N ASP A 203 21.98 19.69 -4.78
CA ASP A 203 21.58 19.69 -6.19
C ASP A 203 20.79 20.96 -6.56
N TYR A 204 20.01 21.52 -5.64
CA TYR A 204 19.15 22.70 -5.86
C TYR A 204 19.48 23.83 -4.88
N ARG A 205 20.45 24.66 -5.26
CA ARG A 205 21.03 25.69 -4.38
C ARG A 205 20.22 26.98 -4.33
N SER A 206 19.41 27.26 -5.35
CA SER A 206 18.69 28.53 -5.51
C SER A 206 17.18 28.39 -5.33
N GLU A 207 16.68 27.20 -5.63
CA GLU A 207 15.28 26.83 -5.59
C GLU A 207 14.83 26.66 -4.14
N ARG A 208 13.56 26.94 -3.87
CA ARG A 208 12.97 26.61 -2.58
C ARG A 208 12.84 25.09 -2.45
N ILE A 209 13.05 24.59 -1.25
CA ILE A 209 12.81 23.18 -0.92
C ILE A 209 11.64 23.14 0.04
N VAL A 210 10.59 22.42 -0.33
CA VAL A 210 9.40 22.23 0.51
C VAL A 210 9.42 20.80 1.03
N ILE A 211 9.56 20.66 2.35
CA ILE A 211 9.36 19.38 3.02
C ILE A 211 7.87 19.22 3.27
N LYS A 212 7.22 18.21 2.66
CA LYS A 212 5.82 17.89 2.94
C LYS A 212 5.73 16.89 4.08
N SER A 213 5.20 17.32 5.24
CA SER A 213 4.95 16.43 6.38
C SER A 213 3.88 15.39 6.04
N HIS A 214 4.04 14.17 6.55
CA HIS A 214 3.01 13.13 6.44
C HIS A 214 1.72 13.55 7.21
N PRO A 215 0.51 13.28 6.69
CA PRO A 215 -0.75 13.70 7.34
C PRO A 215 -0.94 13.14 8.75
N GLU A 216 -0.46 11.92 9.03
CA GLU A 216 -0.47 11.39 10.41
C GLU A 216 0.48 12.16 11.34
N THR A 217 1.59 12.68 10.82
CA THR A 217 2.55 13.47 11.60
C THR A 217 2.03 14.88 11.87
N ALA A 218 1.45 15.53 10.85
CA ALA A 218 0.81 16.83 11.00
C ALA A 218 -0.29 16.84 12.07
N ARG A 219 -0.89 15.68 12.35
CA ARG A 219 -1.94 15.50 13.36
C ARG A 219 -1.45 14.89 14.68
N GLY A 220 -0.15 14.72 14.86
CA GLY A 220 0.43 14.16 16.09
C GLY A 220 0.16 12.66 16.33
N LEU A 221 -0.31 11.92 15.32
CA LEU A 221 -0.60 10.48 15.46
C LEU A 221 0.67 9.64 15.44
N ARG A 222 1.66 10.04 14.63
CA ARG A 222 2.98 9.40 14.54
C ARG A 222 4.06 10.43 14.27
N PRO A 223 5.25 10.32 14.89
CA PRO A 223 6.35 11.22 14.57
C PRO A 223 6.85 11.01 13.13
N GLY A 224 7.24 12.09 12.46
CA GLY A 224 7.88 12.08 11.14
C GLY A 224 9.41 12.07 11.25
N HIS A 225 10.10 12.03 10.11
CA HIS A 225 11.57 12.09 10.06
C HIS A 225 12.12 13.51 10.07
N PHE A 226 11.32 14.50 9.64
CA PHE A 226 11.68 15.92 9.69
C PHE A 226 10.92 16.67 10.79
N SER A 227 11.48 17.80 11.17
CA SER A 227 11.00 18.69 12.22
C SER A 227 11.14 20.15 11.80
N PRO A 228 10.56 21.11 12.54
CA PRO A 228 10.79 22.53 12.27
C PRO A 228 12.27 22.94 12.28
N ALA A 229 13.15 22.20 12.96
CA ALA A 229 14.59 22.47 12.97
C ALA A 229 15.26 22.24 11.60
N ASP A 230 14.64 21.44 10.74
CA ASP A 230 15.14 21.15 9.39
C ASP A 230 14.74 22.23 8.37
N ALA A 231 13.78 23.10 8.71
CA ALA A 231 13.32 24.22 7.89
C ALA A 231 14.25 25.43 8.00
N GLN A 232 15.41 25.34 7.35
CA GLN A 232 16.44 26.39 7.37
C GLN A 232 16.73 26.93 5.97
N LYS A 233 17.13 28.21 5.87
CA LYS A 233 17.52 28.87 4.61
C LYS A 233 16.37 28.84 3.59
N ASN A 234 16.56 28.13 2.46
CA ASN A 234 15.59 27.94 1.39
C ASN A 234 14.63 26.76 1.65
N VAL A 235 14.69 26.11 2.83
CA VAL A 235 13.86 24.95 3.19
C VAL A 235 12.68 25.38 4.06
N THR A 236 11.47 24.96 3.68
CA THR A 236 10.24 25.19 4.47
C THR A 236 9.55 23.86 4.78
N LEU A 237 8.93 23.74 5.96
CA LEU A 237 8.13 22.57 6.35
C LEU A 237 6.63 22.84 6.15
N LEU A 238 6.01 22.14 5.20
CA LEU A 238 4.58 22.20 4.90
C LEU A 238 3.81 21.09 5.62
N SER A 239 3.24 21.44 6.77
CA SER A 239 2.41 20.52 7.57
C SER A 239 0.93 20.58 7.22
N ASP A 240 0.50 21.59 6.48
CA ASP A 240 -0.88 21.77 6.05
C ASP A 240 -1.38 20.58 5.21
N LEU A 241 -2.66 20.29 5.37
CA LEU A 241 -3.37 19.24 4.63
C LEU A 241 -3.79 19.77 3.26
N VAL A 242 -2.82 20.21 2.46
CA VAL A 242 -3.07 20.62 1.07
C VAL A 242 -3.28 19.40 0.17
N SER A 243 -3.93 19.61 -0.98
CA SER A 243 -4.10 18.57 -1.99
C SER A 243 -2.72 18.07 -2.48
N PRO A 244 -2.48 16.75 -2.50
CA PRO A 244 -1.25 16.21 -3.08
C PRO A 244 -1.19 16.38 -4.60
N HIS A 245 -2.33 16.37 -5.31
CA HIS A 245 -2.34 16.60 -6.76
C HIS A 245 -1.96 18.03 -7.10
N LYS A 246 -2.55 19.02 -6.40
CA LYS A 246 -2.24 20.43 -6.64
C LYS A 246 -0.82 20.80 -6.18
N LEU A 247 -0.29 20.12 -5.18
CA LEU A 247 1.11 20.27 -4.75
C LEU A 247 2.10 19.71 -5.79
N LEU A 248 1.69 18.75 -6.62
CA LEU A 248 2.54 18.16 -7.66
C LEU A 248 2.36 18.79 -9.04
N ALA A 249 1.42 19.73 -9.19
CA ALA A 249 1.02 20.36 -10.45
C ALA A 249 1.97 21.48 -10.91
#